data_AF-A0A813HVP1-F1
#
_entry.id   AF-A0A813HVP1-F1
#
_cell.length_a   1.000
_cell.length_b   1.000
_cell.length_c   1.000
_cell.angle_alpha   90.00
_cell.angle_beta   90.00
_cell.angle_gamma   90.00
#
_symmetry.space_group_name_H-M   'P 1'
#
loop_
_entity.id
_entity.type
_entity.pdbx_description
1 polymer ?
#
loop_
_entity_poly.entity_id
_entity_poly.type
_entity_poly.pdbx_seq_one_letter_code
_entity_poly.pdbx_strand_id
1 'polypeptide(L)'
;MEEWNADVAIIYPIWGGLMLMLTIARPAHAAFRAGRGGMLSSIAKRLRLLIRGCAPVAGAAQPIDKLVKEVGRVQRVERNSRSLVFDFGFDSQNRYNFPSSVEAGYLGVLRTSNFAQLLVFTMTVGTVYYPAWVTPLGLIFCHVLLTTTCAVALALEQSILQWSYRILWVTIIRTGLGVIHGDQRVIIANNAVFSLFMLVFVQLRWGMTLVMSQTIVVPSIFICILSVFVEQSRESELRATLEAKASKELETSVEAVLATICDAVVLLSSSFRLLRPSPHLAGMLLGSSSSAVFMTGGNFIDLLVESDRDSFLQFMGDPSTHANMLHAHMRDANSSAVTVHFYHTKYLALEG
;
A
#
# COMPACT_ATOMS: atom_id res chain seq x y z
N MET A 1 -21.30 36.28 -26.19
CA MET A 1 -20.08 36.10 -25.37
C MET A 1 -20.54 35.75 -23.98
N GLU A 2 -20.60 34.46 -23.66
CA GLU A 2 -20.73 34.01 -22.27
C GLU A 2 -19.33 33.85 -21.72
N GLU A 3 -18.95 34.70 -20.76
CA GLU A 3 -17.78 34.47 -19.90
C GLU A 3 -18.06 33.24 -19.04
N TRP A 4 -17.76 32.07 -19.58
CA TRP A 4 -17.68 30.86 -18.79
C TRP A 4 -16.46 31.00 -17.86
N ASN A 5 -16.72 31.14 -16.56
CA ASN A 5 -15.70 31.25 -15.52
C ASN A 5 -14.65 30.13 -15.67
N ALA A 6 -13.47 30.47 -16.18
CA ALA A 6 -12.34 29.58 -16.35
C ALA A 6 -11.95 28.86 -15.04
N ASP A 7 -12.26 29.48 -13.89
CA ASP A 7 -12.06 28.92 -12.56
C ASP A 7 -12.88 27.64 -12.31
N VAL A 8 -14.10 27.55 -12.86
CA VAL A 8 -14.97 26.37 -12.69
C VAL A 8 -14.43 25.18 -13.48
N ALA A 9 -13.87 25.41 -14.67
CA ALA A 9 -13.31 24.36 -15.51
C ALA A 9 -12.05 23.71 -14.92
N ILE A 10 -11.33 24.40 -14.03
CA ILE A 10 -10.12 23.90 -13.36
C ILE A 10 -10.46 23.13 -12.06
N ILE A 11 -11.53 23.51 -11.36
CA ILE A 11 -11.90 22.94 -10.06
C ILE A 11 -12.49 21.52 -10.21
N TYR A 12 -13.40 21.30 -11.16
CA TYR A 12 -14.06 19.99 -11.33
C TYR A 12 -13.10 18.82 -11.61
N PRO A 13 -12.09 18.97 -12.48
CA PRO A 13 -11.14 17.91 -12.76
C PRO A 13 -10.26 17.56 -11.54
N ILE A 14 -9.81 18.55 -10.76
CA ILE A 14 -9.03 18.35 -9.52
C ILE A 14 -9.85 17.54 -8.50
N TRP A 15 -11.12 17.90 -8.31
CA TRP A 15 -12.03 17.17 -7.44
C TRP A 15 -12.34 15.75 -7.93
N GLY A 16 -12.47 15.56 -9.25
CA GLY A 16 -12.62 14.23 -9.87
C GLY A 16 -11.41 13.34 -9.63
N GLY A 17 -10.19 13.87 -9.79
CA GLY A 17 -8.95 13.16 -9.49
C GLY A 17 -8.81 12.79 -8.02
N LEU A 18 -9.20 13.69 -7.11
CA LEU A 18 -9.22 13.43 -5.67
C LEU A 18 -10.23 12.33 -5.31
N MET A 19 -11.44 12.36 -5.88
CA MET A 19 -12.46 11.35 -5.64
C MET A 19 -12.04 9.97 -6.19
N LEU A 20 -11.38 9.91 -7.35
CA LEU A 20 -10.87 8.66 -7.91
C LEU A 20 -9.75 8.07 -7.04
N MET A 21 -8.80 8.89 -6.59
CA MET A 21 -7.76 8.49 -5.63
C MET A 21 -8.38 7.92 -4.34
N LEU A 22 -9.41 8.57 -3.81
CA LEU A 22 -10.16 8.10 -2.63
C LEU A 22 -10.93 6.81 -2.88
N THR A 23 -11.39 6.59 -4.11
CA THR A 23 -12.15 5.40 -4.52
C THR A 23 -11.23 4.20 -4.69
N ILE A 24 -10.01 4.40 -5.20
CA ILE A 24 -8.96 3.37 -5.29
C ILE A 24 -8.38 3.04 -3.91
N ALA A 25 -8.31 4.01 -3.00
CA ALA A 25 -7.87 3.80 -1.62
C ALA A 25 -8.84 2.94 -0.78
N ARG A 26 -10.14 2.88 -1.14
CA ARG A 26 -11.17 2.11 -0.40
C ARG A 26 -11.06 0.58 -0.50
N PRO A 27 -10.94 -0.05 -1.68
CA PRO A 27 -10.73 -1.49 -1.78
C PRO A 27 -9.35 -1.91 -1.25
N ALA A 28 -8.33 -1.05 -1.37
CA ALA A 28 -7.04 -1.23 -0.70
C ALA A 28 -7.20 -1.26 0.85
N HIS A 29 -8.10 -0.45 1.40
CA HIS A 29 -8.48 -0.46 2.81
C HIS A 29 -9.40 -1.66 3.20
N ALA A 30 -10.10 -2.28 2.26
CA ALA A 30 -10.89 -3.50 2.51
C ALA A 30 -10.01 -4.75 2.53
N ALA A 31 -9.06 -4.87 1.58
CA ALA A 31 -8.01 -5.89 1.59
C ALA A 31 -7.11 -5.78 2.84
N PHE A 32 -6.90 -4.56 3.34
CA PHE A 32 -6.22 -4.23 4.60
C PHE A 32 -6.88 -4.80 5.87
N ARG A 33 -8.23 -4.89 5.95
CA ARG A 33 -8.90 -5.55 7.09
C ARG A 33 -8.66 -7.06 7.12
N ALA A 34 -8.23 -7.67 6.02
CA ALA A 34 -7.93 -9.09 5.92
C ALA A 34 -6.50 -9.46 6.40
N GLY A 35 -5.83 -8.58 7.15
CA GLY A 35 -4.62 -8.92 7.93
C GLY A 35 -3.28 -8.77 7.20
N ARG A 36 -3.23 -8.05 6.08
CA ARG A 36 -1.96 -7.73 5.38
C ARG A 36 -1.90 -6.24 5.03
N GLY A 37 -0.97 -5.50 5.65
CA GLY A 37 -0.46 -4.22 5.11
C GLY A 37 -0.49 -3.03 6.05
N GLY A 38 0.62 -2.75 6.75
CA GLY A 38 0.81 -1.51 7.52
C GLY A 38 0.91 -0.25 6.64
N MET A 39 1.47 -0.39 5.42
CA MET A 39 1.76 0.69 4.46
C MET A 39 0.53 1.53 4.06
N LEU A 40 -0.57 0.87 3.69
CA LEU A 40 -1.78 1.53 3.19
C LEU A 40 -2.57 2.24 4.29
N SER A 41 -2.45 1.78 5.55
CA SER A 41 -3.05 2.43 6.72
C SER A 41 -2.35 3.75 7.03
N SER A 42 -1.02 3.78 6.96
CA SER A 42 -0.22 4.99 7.16
C SER A 42 -0.49 6.02 6.06
N ILE A 43 -0.54 5.57 4.80
CA ILE A 43 -0.84 6.44 3.65
C ILE A 43 -2.28 6.95 3.72
N ALA A 44 -3.28 6.11 3.98
CA ALA A 44 -4.67 6.53 4.10
C ALA A 44 -4.91 7.47 5.30
N LYS A 45 -4.23 7.23 6.44
CA LYS A 45 -4.29 8.12 7.62
C LYS A 45 -3.64 9.46 7.32
N ARG A 46 -2.48 9.48 6.65
CA ARG A 46 -1.78 10.70 6.22
C ARG A 46 -2.58 11.48 5.16
N LEU A 47 -3.20 10.81 4.20
CA LEU A 47 -4.11 11.43 3.23
C LEU A 47 -5.35 12.02 3.90
N ARG A 48 -5.96 11.33 4.88
CA ARG A 48 -7.08 11.89 5.66
C ARG A 48 -6.69 13.13 6.46
N LEU A 49 -5.48 13.15 7.02
CA LEU A 49 -4.95 14.30 7.75
C LEU A 49 -4.67 15.48 6.83
N LEU A 50 -4.10 15.24 5.64
CA LEU A 50 -3.92 16.24 4.59
C LEU A 50 -5.26 16.84 4.14
N ILE A 51 -6.27 16.00 3.88
CA ILE A 51 -7.61 16.44 3.48
C ILE A 51 -8.30 17.26 4.59
N ARG A 52 -8.14 16.87 5.86
CA ARG A 52 -8.67 17.64 7.00
C ARG A 52 -7.93 18.97 7.21
N GLY A 53 -6.62 19.01 6.96
CA GLY A 53 -5.82 20.23 7.03
C GLY A 53 -6.17 21.27 5.96
N CYS A 54 -6.65 20.81 4.79
CA CYS A 54 -7.10 21.70 3.70
C CYS A 54 -8.56 22.19 3.84
N ALA A 55 -9.31 21.70 4.83
CA ALA A 55 -10.73 22.01 4.99
C ALA A 55 -11.09 23.44 5.48
N PRO A 56 -10.22 24.28 6.11
CA PRO A 56 -10.70 25.56 6.64
C PRO A 56 -10.76 26.70 5.61
N VAL A 57 -10.51 26.45 4.31
CA VAL A 57 -10.49 27.53 3.28
C VAL A 57 -11.81 27.64 2.49
N ALA A 58 -12.77 26.74 2.66
CA ALA A 58 -14.07 26.85 1.99
C ALA A 58 -15.21 26.59 2.98
N GLY A 59 -15.88 27.67 3.42
CA GLY A 59 -17.04 27.64 4.31
C GLY A 59 -18.27 26.96 3.69
N ALA A 60 -18.24 25.64 3.53
CA ALA A 60 -19.34 24.84 2.99
C ALA A 60 -19.47 23.51 3.74
N ALA A 61 -19.95 23.57 4.98
CA ALA A 61 -20.18 22.39 5.83
C ALA A 61 -21.51 21.65 5.55
N GLN A 62 -22.30 22.03 4.54
CA GLN A 62 -23.68 21.52 4.36
C GLN A 62 -24.05 20.67 3.12
N PRO A 63 -23.21 20.31 2.12
CA PRO A 63 -23.73 19.60 0.95
C PRO A 63 -23.52 18.07 0.91
N ILE A 64 -22.92 17.43 1.91
CA ILE A 64 -22.53 16.00 1.80
C ILE A 64 -23.76 15.07 1.86
N ASP A 65 -24.72 15.31 2.73
CA ASP A 65 -25.89 14.43 2.89
C ASP A 65 -26.89 14.51 1.74
N LYS A 66 -26.94 15.67 1.06
CA LYS A 66 -27.78 15.88 -0.13
C LYS A 66 -27.23 15.11 -1.35
N LEU A 67 -25.91 15.01 -1.44
CA LEU A 67 -25.23 14.32 -2.55
C LEU A 67 -25.35 12.79 -2.45
N VAL A 68 -25.26 12.24 -1.23
CA VAL A 68 -25.45 10.79 -0.98
C VAL A 68 -26.87 10.34 -1.34
N LYS A 69 -27.88 11.19 -1.12
CA LYS A 69 -29.26 10.90 -1.50
C LYS A 69 -29.48 10.87 -3.02
N GLU A 70 -28.84 11.76 -3.78
CA GLU A 70 -29.04 11.77 -5.24
C GLU A 70 -28.26 10.69 -5.98
N VAL A 71 -27.09 10.29 -5.49
CA VAL A 71 -26.36 9.12 -6.04
C VAL A 71 -27.18 7.83 -5.87
N GLY A 72 -27.91 7.69 -4.77
CA GLY A 72 -28.83 6.55 -4.57
C GLY A 72 -30.07 6.56 -5.48
N ARG A 73 -30.42 7.72 -6.05
CA ARG A 73 -31.57 7.88 -6.96
C ARG A 73 -31.20 7.51 -8.40
N VAL A 74 -30.01 7.89 -8.85
CA VAL A 74 -29.51 7.59 -10.21
C VAL A 74 -29.32 6.07 -10.42
N GLN A 75 -28.81 5.35 -9.42
CA GLN A 75 -28.67 3.87 -9.50
C GLN A 75 -30.00 3.12 -9.60
N ARG A 76 -31.13 3.74 -9.22
CA ARG A 76 -32.45 3.10 -9.27
C ARG A 76 -33.11 3.23 -10.64
N VAL A 77 -32.73 4.24 -11.43
CA VAL A 77 -33.27 4.47 -12.79
C VAL A 77 -32.58 3.54 -13.81
N GLU A 78 -31.29 3.28 -13.65
CA GLU A 78 -30.49 2.47 -14.57
C GLU A 78 -30.88 0.96 -14.57
N ARG A 79 -31.59 0.51 -13.53
CA ARG A 79 -32.04 -0.88 -13.39
C ARG A 79 -33.30 -1.21 -14.21
N ASN A 80 -34.01 -0.20 -14.72
CA ASN A 80 -35.28 -0.37 -15.47
C ASN A 80 -35.15 -0.22 -16.99
N SER A 81 -33.96 0.05 -17.53
CA SER A 81 -33.76 0.36 -18.96
C SER A 81 -33.02 -0.73 -19.73
N ARG A 82 -33.47 -1.99 -19.64
CA ARG A 82 -32.97 -3.10 -20.48
C ARG A 82 -34.09 -3.70 -21.34
N SER A 83 -34.46 -2.99 -22.41
CA SER A 83 -35.01 -3.60 -23.64
C SER A 83 -35.02 -2.58 -24.78
N LEU A 84 -33.96 -2.56 -25.59
CA LEU A 84 -33.99 -1.94 -26.92
C LEU A 84 -33.06 -2.79 -27.81
N VAL A 85 -33.71 -3.61 -28.62
CA VAL A 85 -33.11 -4.42 -29.69
C VAL A 85 -32.78 -3.47 -30.83
N PHE A 86 -31.51 -3.43 -31.26
CA PHE A 86 -31.10 -2.72 -32.46
C PHE A 86 -31.15 -3.68 -33.66
N ASP A 87 -32.03 -3.34 -34.61
CA ASP A 87 -32.19 -4.00 -35.89
C ASP A 87 -31.15 -3.44 -36.87
N PHE A 88 -30.25 -4.28 -37.37
CA PHE A 88 -29.23 -3.90 -38.36
C PHE A 88 -29.70 -4.34 -39.75
N GLY A 89 -30.32 -3.43 -40.49
CA GLY A 89 -30.58 -3.59 -41.92
C GLY A 89 -29.29 -3.45 -42.73
N PHE A 90 -28.89 -4.53 -43.40
CA PHE A 90 -27.88 -4.51 -44.45
C PHE A 90 -28.55 -4.10 -45.77
N ASP A 91 -28.14 -2.97 -46.34
CA ASP A 91 -28.44 -2.64 -47.73
C ASP A 91 -27.18 -2.83 -48.58
N SER A 92 -27.31 -3.67 -49.60
CA SER A 92 -26.22 -4.16 -50.43
C SER A 92 -26.31 -3.52 -51.81
N GLN A 93 -25.62 -2.39 -52.02
CA GLN A 93 -25.17 -1.96 -53.35
C GLN A 93 -24.29 -0.71 -53.24
N ASN A 94 -22.95 -0.88 -53.22
CA ASN A 94 -22.10 -0.04 -54.07
C ASN A 94 -20.67 -0.55 -54.22
N ARG A 95 -20.12 -0.29 -55.40
CA ARG A 95 -18.97 -0.95 -56.01
C ARG A 95 -17.62 -0.49 -55.45
N TYR A 96 -16.66 -1.39 -55.57
CA TYR A 96 -15.23 -1.24 -55.32
C TYR A 96 -14.63 0.07 -55.85
N ASN A 97 -14.29 0.96 -54.91
CA ASN A 97 -13.11 1.82 -55.00
C ASN A 97 -12.32 1.54 -53.73
N PHE A 98 -11.06 1.10 -53.86
CA PHE A 98 -10.15 0.96 -52.71
C PHE A 98 -9.93 2.35 -52.12
N PRO A 99 -10.41 2.67 -50.90
CA PRO A 99 -10.39 4.04 -50.45
C PRO A 99 -9.16 4.28 -49.56
N SER A 100 -8.68 5.52 -49.60
CA SER A 100 -7.97 6.22 -48.52
C SER A 100 -8.68 6.17 -47.14
N SER A 101 -9.74 5.38 -47.01
CA SER A 101 -10.51 5.13 -45.79
C SER A 101 -9.84 4.13 -44.85
N VAL A 102 -8.88 3.31 -45.31
CA VAL A 102 -8.10 2.48 -44.39
C VAL A 102 -7.17 3.37 -43.58
N GLU A 103 -6.47 4.32 -44.24
CA GLU A 103 -5.71 5.36 -43.53
C GLU A 103 -6.62 6.26 -42.68
N ALA A 104 -7.77 6.71 -43.21
CA ALA A 104 -8.72 7.51 -42.42
C ALA A 104 -9.37 6.72 -41.25
N GLY A 105 -9.49 5.40 -41.36
CA GLY A 105 -10.01 4.50 -40.35
C GLY A 105 -8.99 4.24 -39.24
N TYR A 106 -7.73 3.97 -39.58
CA TYR A 106 -6.63 3.90 -38.61
C TYR A 106 -6.40 5.26 -37.94
N LEU A 107 -6.44 6.36 -38.70
CA LEU A 107 -6.43 7.72 -38.14
C LEU A 107 -7.67 7.98 -37.27
N GLY A 108 -8.86 7.48 -37.61
CA GLY A 108 -10.08 7.63 -36.81
C GLY A 108 -10.01 6.86 -35.48
N VAL A 109 -9.46 5.65 -35.49
CA VAL A 109 -9.22 4.84 -34.27
C VAL A 109 -8.11 5.45 -33.42
N LEU A 110 -7.06 6.01 -34.02
CA LEU A 110 -6.00 6.75 -33.32
C LEU A 110 -6.44 8.14 -32.83
N ARG A 111 -7.39 8.78 -33.53
CA ARG A 111 -7.95 10.11 -33.19
C ARG A 111 -9.00 10.04 -32.10
N THR A 112 -9.58 8.87 -31.87
CA THR A 112 -10.48 8.67 -30.73
C THR A 112 -9.67 8.30 -29.48
N SER A 113 -10.03 8.91 -28.35
CA SER A 113 -9.60 8.58 -26.98
C SER A 113 -9.63 7.08 -26.62
N ASN A 114 -10.21 6.26 -27.48
CA ASN A 114 -10.51 4.86 -27.26
C ASN A 114 -9.26 3.98 -27.29
N PHE A 115 -8.23 4.29 -28.08
CA PHE A 115 -7.06 3.40 -28.14
C PHE A 115 -6.24 3.39 -26.83
N ALA A 116 -5.92 4.55 -26.27
CA ALA A 116 -5.21 4.63 -24.99
C ALA A 116 -6.06 4.04 -23.85
N GLN A 117 -7.37 4.32 -23.83
CA GLN A 117 -8.29 3.73 -22.85
C GLN A 117 -8.41 2.21 -22.99
N LEU A 118 -8.48 1.71 -24.22
CA LEU A 118 -8.48 0.28 -24.52
C LEU A 118 -7.15 -0.35 -24.09
N LEU A 119 -6.01 0.30 -24.33
CA LEU A 119 -4.71 -0.18 -23.88
C LEU A 119 -4.66 -0.26 -22.35
N VAL A 120 -5.06 0.81 -21.63
CA VAL A 120 -5.18 0.82 -20.16
C VAL A 120 -6.09 -0.31 -19.69
N PHE A 121 -7.26 -0.46 -20.31
CA PHE A 121 -8.23 -1.48 -19.95
C PHE A 121 -7.68 -2.88 -20.18
N THR A 122 -7.07 -3.13 -21.34
CA THR A 122 -6.48 -4.44 -21.70
C THR A 122 -5.32 -4.77 -20.78
N MET A 123 -4.48 -3.80 -20.43
CA MET A 123 -3.41 -3.98 -19.45
C MET A 123 -3.97 -4.25 -18.05
N THR A 124 -4.97 -3.49 -17.61
CA THR A 124 -5.57 -3.67 -16.28
C THR A 124 -6.24 -5.04 -16.18
N VAL A 125 -7.07 -5.40 -17.15
CA VAL A 125 -7.71 -6.71 -17.26
C VAL A 125 -6.65 -7.82 -17.33
N GLY A 126 -5.65 -7.68 -18.20
CA GLY A 126 -4.55 -8.65 -18.32
C GLY A 126 -3.83 -8.89 -16.98
N THR A 127 -3.49 -7.81 -16.26
CA THR A 127 -2.83 -7.90 -14.95
C THR A 127 -3.71 -8.53 -13.87
N VAL A 128 -5.03 -8.31 -13.92
CA VAL A 128 -5.98 -8.87 -12.94
C VAL A 128 -6.25 -10.35 -13.21
N TYR A 129 -6.44 -10.74 -14.48
CA TYR A 129 -6.80 -12.12 -14.84
C TYR A 129 -5.58 -13.05 -14.93
N TYR A 130 -4.39 -12.53 -15.23
CA TYR A 130 -3.17 -13.34 -15.40
C TYR A 130 -2.01 -12.83 -14.52
N PRO A 131 -2.13 -12.85 -13.18
CA PRO A 131 -1.12 -12.31 -12.29
C PRO A 131 0.25 -13.01 -12.42
N ALA A 132 0.26 -14.30 -12.81
CA ALA A 132 1.48 -15.06 -13.04
C ALA A 132 2.32 -14.54 -14.21
N TRP A 133 1.71 -13.80 -15.15
CA TRP A 133 2.38 -13.26 -16.34
C TRP A 133 2.92 -11.86 -16.10
N VAL A 134 2.57 -11.26 -14.96
CA VAL A 134 2.96 -9.92 -14.57
C VAL A 134 4.36 -9.96 -13.95
N THR A 135 5.38 -9.92 -14.79
CA THR A 135 6.77 -9.71 -14.33
C THR A 135 6.99 -8.22 -14.00
N PRO A 136 7.89 -7.88 -13.06
CA PRO A 136 8.24 -6.49 -12.79
C PRO A 136 8.72 -5.73 -14.03
N LEU A 137 9.49 -6.41 -14.90
CA LEU A 137 9.97 -5.86 -16.16
C LEU A 137 8.82 -5.62 -17.15
N GLY A 138 7.88 -6.57 -17.25
CA GLY A 138 6.69 -6.43 -18.08
C GLY A 138 5.84 -5.24 -17.64
N LEU A 139 5.64 -5.04 -16.34
CA LEU A 139 4.96 -3.86 -15.79
C LEU A 139 5.66 -2.56 -16.17
N ILE A 140 6.98 -2.48 -16.02
CA ILE A 140 7.77 -1.31 -16.43
C ILE A 140 7.58 -1.02 -17.93
N PHE A 141 7.70 -2.04 -18.78
CA PHE A 141 7.49 -1.91 -20.21
C PHE A 141 6.07 -1.40 -20.54
N CYS A 142 5.06 -1.99 -19.89
CA CYS A 142 3.67 -1.58 -20.04
C CYS A 142 3.45 -0.11 -19.65
N HIS A 143 4.06 0.32 -18.52
CA HIS A 143 3.98 1.69 -18.06
C HIS A 143 4.62 2.67 -19.07
N VAL A 144 5.84 2.38 -19.53
CA VAL A 144 6.54 3.21 -20.53
C VAL A 144 5.71 3.29 -21.80
N LEU A 145 5.28 2.15 -22.36
CA LEU A 145 4.46 2.10 -23.57
C LEU A 145 3.18 2.92 -23.45
N LEU A 146 2.47 2.79 -22.32
CA LEU A 146 1.26 3.54 -22.06
C LEU A 146 1.54 5.04 -21.95
N THR A 147 2.60 5.44 -21.24
CA THR A 147 2.96 6.87 -21.12
C THR A 147 3.37 7.47 -22.45
N THR A 148 4.11 6.74 -23.29
CA THR A 148 4.47 7.18 -24.65
C THR A 148 3.22 7.29 -25.52
N THR A 149 2.32 6.31 -25.47
CA THR A 149 1.05 6.34 -26.22
C THR A 149 0.19 7.54 -25.82
N CYS A 150 0.10 7.82 -24.51
CA CYS A 150 -0.59 9.00 -24.00
C CYS A 150 0.08 10.31 -24.45
N ALA A 151 1.41 10.37 -24.46
CA ALA A 151 2.16 11.55 -24.93
C ALA A 151 1.85 11.84 -26.41
N VAL A 152 1.89 10.80 -27.25
CA VAL A 152 1.55 10.91 -28.68
C VAL A 152 0.09 11.32 -28.87
N ALA A 153 -0.84 10.71 -28.15
CA ALA A 153 -2.26 11.06 -28.22
C ALA A 153 -2.52 12.53 -27.81
N LEU A 154 -1.81 13.03 -26.80
CA LEU A 154 -1.86 14.44 -26.40
C LEU A 154 -1.27 15.37 -27.46
N ALA A 155 -0.19 14.95 -28.13
CA ALA A 155 0.46 15.73 -29.18
C ALA A 155 -0.41 15.89 -30.45
N LEU A 156 -1.30 14.93 -30.72
CA LEU A 156 -2.22 14.98 -31.86
C LEU A 156 -3.46 15.85 -31.59
N GLU A 157 -3.73 16.19 -30.33
CA GLU A 157 -4.93 16.95 -29.95
C GLU A 157 -4.81 18.43 -30.38
N GLN A 158 -5.84 18.94 -31.06
CA GLN A 158 -5.83 20.31 -31.59
C GLN A 158 -6.58 21.29 -30.67
N SER A 159 -7.54 20.80 -29.89
CA SER A 159 -8.36 21.62 -29.00
C SER A 159 -7.69 21.79 -27.62
N ILE A 160 -7.49 23.04 -27.21
CA ILE A 160 -6.89 23.40 -25.91
C ILE A 160 -7.71 22.84 -24.73
N LEU A 161 -9.04 22.91 -24.81
CA LEU A 161 -9.94 22.43 -23.75
C LEU A 161 -9.90 20.90 -23.61
N GLN A 162 -9.85 20.19 -24.74
CA GLN A 162 -9.73 18.72 -24.71
C GLN A 162 -8.35 18.30 -24.24
N TRP A 163 -7.31 19.04 -24.62
CA TRP A 163 -5.95 18.80 -24.17
C TRP A 163 -5.80 18.96 -22.66
N SER A 164 -6.34 20.04 -22.07
CA SER A 164 -6.26 20.29 -20.62
C SER A 164 -7.00 19.23 -19.79
N TYR A 165 -8.14 18.73 -20.30
CA TYR A 165 -8.84 17.61 -19.69
C TYR A 165 -8.02 16.30 -19.76
N ARG A 166 -7.44 16.00 -20.93
CA ARG A 166 -6.66 14.78 -21.15
C ARG A 166 -5.36 14.76 -20.36
N ILE A 167 -4.64 15.89 -20.26
CA ILE A 167 -3.38 15.95 -19.51
C ILE A 167 -3.60 15.62 -18.03
N LEU A 168 -4.73 16.05 -17.46
CA LEU A 168 -5.06 15.68 -16.09
C LEU A 168 -5.30 14.17 -15.95
N TRP A 169 -6.09 13.56 -16.84
CA TRP A 169 -6.31 12.11 -16.80
C TRP A 169 -5.01 11.32 -16.93
N VAL A 170 -4.14 11.74 -17.85
CA VAL A 170 -2.81 11.14 -18.01
C VAL A 170 -1.98 11.31 -16.74
N THR A 171 -2.04 12.46 -16.09
CA THR A 171 -1.37 12.72 -14.81
C THR A 171 -1.89 11.79 -13.71
N ILE A 172 -3.21 11.61 -13.60
CA ILE A 172 -3.83 10.71 -12.60
C ILE A 172 -3.40 9.26 -12.86
N ILE A 173 -3.47 8.80 -14.12
CA ILE A 173 -3.06 7.45 -14.51
C ILE A 173 -1.57 7.24 -14.21
N ARG A 174 -0.71 8.19 -14.58
CA ARG A 174 0.74 8.14 -14.28
C ARG A 174 1.01 8.06 -12.79
N THR A 175 0.31 8.86 -11.99
CA THR A 175 0.44 8.84 -10.52
C THR A 175 0.01 7.50 -9.95
N GLY A 176 -1.16 6.99 -10.36
CA GLY A 176 -1.67 5.69 -9.90
C GLY A 176 -0.73 4.55 -10.28
N LEU A 177 -0.25 4.54 -11.52
CA LEU A 177 0.72 3.54 -11.97
C LEU A 177 2.06 3.68 -11.23
N GLY A 178 2.55 4.88 -10.98
CA GLY A 178 3.77 5.10 -10.20
C GLY A 178 3.69 4.55 -8.77
N VAL A 179 2.50 4.60 -8.15
CA VAL A 179 2.29 3.98 -6.83
C VAL A 179 2.28 2.46 -6.94
N ILE A 180 1.66 1.90 -7.98
CA ILE A 180 1.54 0.45 -8.18
C ILE A 180 2.89 -0.19 -8.56
N HIS A 181 3.67 0.48 -9.41
CA HIS A 181 4.93 -0.07 -9.91
C HIS A 181 6.01 -0.01 -8.83
N GLY A 182 6.80 -1.09 -8.73
CA GLY A 182 7.78 -1.28 -7.66
C GLY A 182 8.97 -0.33 -7.74
N ASP A 183 9.42 -0.03 -8.97
CA ASP A 183 10.67 0.67 -9.25
C ASP A 183 10.46 2.18 -9.39
N GLN A 184 10.67 2.91 -8.29
CA GLN A 184 10.50 4.37 -8.24
C GLN A 184 11.50 5.12 -9.11
N ARG A 185 12.69 4.56 -9.37
CA ARG A 185 13.72 5.22 -10.20
C ARG A 185 13.27 5.31 -11.64
N VAL A 186 12.73 4.22 -12.17
CA VAL A 186 12.20 4.19 -13.54
C VAL A 186 10.98 5.09 -13.66
N ILE A 187 10.12 5.14 -12.64
CA ILE A 187 8.96 6.05 -12.62
C ILE A 187 9.42 7.51 -12.65
N ILE A 188 10.38 7.89 -11.81
CA ILE A 188 10.92 9.26 -11.78
C ILE A 188 11.55 9.63 -13.12
N ALA A 189 12.38 8.74 -13.69
CA ALA A 189 13.01 8.97 -14.98
C ALA A 189 11.99 9.10 -16.11
N ASN A 190 11.02 8.17 -16.20
CA ASN A 190 9.95 8.21 -17.19
C ASN A 190 9.10 9.48 -17.04
N ASN A 191 8.82 9.88 -15.80
CA ASN A 191 8.06 11.09 -15.55
C ASN A 191 8.82 12.35 -15.96
N ALA A 192 10.12 12.44 -15.69
CA ALA A 192 10.97 13.54 -16.11
C ALA A 192 11.03 13.66 -17.63
N VAL A 193 11.24 12.54 -18.34
CA VAL A 193 11.28 12.50 -19.81
C VAL A 193 9.95 12.95 -20.41
N PHE A 194 8.82 12.41 -19.91
CA PHE A 194 7.50 12.83 -20.38
C PHE A 194 7.27 14.32 -20.14
N SER A 195 7.62 14.82 -18.96
CA SER A 195 7.39 16.23 -18.61
C SER A 195 8.26 17.18 -19.45
N LEU A 196 9.51 16.80 -19.72
CA LEU A 196 10.39 17.53 -20.63
C LEU A 196 9.82 17.54 -22.06
N PHE A 197 9.38 16.37 -22.56
CA PHE A 197 8.74 16.25 -23.87
C PHE A 197 7.52 17.16 -23.98
N MET A 198 6.62 17.13 -22.99
CA MET A 198 5.41 17.96 -22.98
C MET A 198 5.74 19.45 -22.92
N LEU A 199 6.75 19.85 -22.15
CA LEU A 199 7.20 21.24 -22.06
C LEU A 199 7.69 21.76 -23.42
N VAL A 200 8.58 21.00 -24.08
CA VAL A 200 9.11 21.35 -25.41
C VAL A 200 7.98 21.36 -26.44
N PHE A 201 7.09 20.37 -26.39
CA PHE A 201 5.97 20.26 -27.32
C PHE A 201 5.02 21.46 -27.21
N VAL A 202 4.60 21.83 -25.99
CA VAL A 202 3.72 22.99 -25.78
C VAL A 202 4.39 24.29 -26.19
N GLN A 203 5.70 24.43 -25.90
CA GLN A 203 6.48 25.59 -26.32
C GLN A 203 6.49 25.75 -27.84
N LEU A 204 6.70 24.65 -28.59
CA LEU A 204 6.73 24.69 -30.06
C LEU A 204 5.34 24.87 -30.69
N ARG A 205 4.29 24.29 -30.09
CA ARG A 205 2.95 24.23 -30.68
C ARG A 205 2.16 25.52 -30.49
N TRP A 206 2.20 26.09 -29.30
CA TRP A 206 1.29 27.19 -28.90
C TRP A 206 2.02 28.46 -28.47
N GLY A 207 3.36 28.41 -28.36
CA GLY A 207 4.13 29.42 -27.64
C GLY A 207 3.82 29.35 -26.14
N MET A 208 4.84 29.28 -25.26
CA MET A 208 4.60 29.24 -23.82
C MET A 208 3.84 30.48 -23.37
N THR A 209 2.58 30.28 -22.99
CA THR A 209 1.94 31.15 -22.01
C THR A 209 2.29 30.62 -20.62
N LEU A 210 2.50 31.53 -19.66
CA LEU A 210 2.83 31.20 -18.27
C LEU A 210 1.83 30.21 -17.64
N VAL A 211 0.55 30.30 -18.05
CA VAL A 211 -0.53 29.43 -17.57
C VAL A 211 -0.34 27.98 -18.05
N MET A 212 0.10 27.78 -19.29
CA MET A 212 0.31 26.43 -19.84
C MET A 212 1.55 25.75 -19.27
N SER A 213 2.61 26.50 -18.94
CA SER A 213 3.79 25.92 -18.30
C SER A 213 3.48 25.46 -16.87
N GLN A 214 2.68 26.22 -16.11
CA GLN A 214 2.28 25.83 -14.75
C GLN A 214 1.47 24.52 -14.71
N THR A 215 0.57 24.30 -15.66
CA THR A 215 -0.26 23.08 -15.70
C THR A 215 0.53 21.80 -15.97
N ILE A 216 1.72 21.89 -16.57
CA ILE A 216 2.61 20.74 -16.79
C ILE A 216 3.63 20.60 -15.65
N VAL A 217 4.28 21.70 -15.29
CA VAL A 217 5.42 21.68 -14.36
C VAL A 217 4.97 21.32 -12.94
N VAL A 218 3.88 21.92 -12.46
CA VAL A 218 3.43 21.72 -11.07
C VAL A 218 3.03 20.26 -10.80
N PRO A 219 2.19 19.59 -11.63
CA PRO A 219 1.87 18.19 -11.40
C PRO A 219 3.07 17.25 -11.56
N SER A 220 4.01 17.60 -12.44
CA SER A 220 5.23 16.81 -12.63
C SER A 220 6.11 16.82 -11.39
N ILE A 221 6.34 18.01 -10.82
CA ILE A 221 7.09 18.15 -9.55
C ILE A 221 6.37 17.40 -8.43
N PHE A 222 5.04 17.55 -8.34
CA PHE A 222 4.23 16.86 -7.34
C PHE A 222 4.37 15.33 -7.43
N ILE A 223 4.31 14.76 -8.63
CA ILE A 223 4.51 13.31 -8.83
C ILE A 223 5.91 12.88 -8.39
N CYS A 224 6.95 13.63 -8.74
CA CYS A 224 8.32 13.30 -8.32
C CYS A 224 8.46 13.29 -6.79
N ILE A 225 7.90 14.29 -6.11
CA ILE A 225 7.90 14.35 -4.63
C ILE A 225 7.15 13.15 -4.04
N LEU A 226 5.97 12.83 -4.59
CA LEU A 226 5.18 11.70 -4.12
C LEU A 226 5.92 10.37 -4.33
N SER A 227 6.59 10.18 -5.46
CA SER A 227 7.42 9.00 -5.75
C SER A 227 8.55 8.84 -4.74
N VAL A 228 9.28 9.91 -4.42
CA VAL A 228 10.34 9.88 -3.39
C VAL A 228 9.77 9.52 -2.02
N PHE A 229 8.61 10.08 -1.66
CA PHE A 229 7.96 9.76 -0.39
C PHE A 229 7.53 8.29 -0.30
N VAL A 230 7.02 7.73 -1.41
CA VAL A 230 6.66 6.31 -1.49
C VAL A 230 7.91 5.43 -1.41
N GLU A 231 9.01 5.81 -2.05
CA GLU A 231 10.29 5.09 -1.99
C GLU A 231 10.82 5.03 -0.56
N GLN A 232 10.91 6.18 0.12
CA GLN A 232 11.36 6.26 1.51
C GLN A 232 10.46 5.43 2.44
N SER A 233 9.14 5.47 2.21
CA SER A 233 8.20 4.66 2.98
C SER A 233 8.46 3.16 2.79
N ARG A 234 8.68 2.72 1.54
CA ARG A 234 9.00 1.31 1.23
C ARG A 234 10.33 0.88 1.84
N GLU A 235 11.36 1.72 1.76
CA GLU A 235 12.67 1.41 2.35
C GLU A 235 12.56 1.23 3.86
N SER A 236 11.82 2.12 4.54
CA SER A 236 11.58 2.00 5.97
C SER A 236 10.83 0.71 6.34
N GLU A 237 9.84 0.31 5.55
CA GLU A 237 9.07 -0.92 5.78
C GLU A 237 9.89 -2.19 5.48
N LEU A 238 10.68 -2.17 4.41
CA LEU A 238 11.60 -3.25 4.09
C LEU A 238 12.63 -3.43 5.20
N ARG A 239 13.22 -2.32 5.68
CA ARG A 239 14.17 -2.33 6.78
C ARG A 239 13.54 -2.88 8.06
N ALA A 240 12.36 -2.39 8.44
CA ALA A 240 11.64 -2.90 9.61
C ALA A 240 11.31 -4.40 9.48
N THR A 241 10.95 -4.86 8.28
CA THR A 241 10.67 -6.28 8.01
C THR A 241 11.93 -7.14 8.10
N LEU A 242 13.05 -6.64 7.58
CA LEU A 242 14.35 -7.32 7.66
C LEU A 242 14.84 -7.39 9.10
N GLU A 243 14.76 -6.29 9.85
CA GLU A 243 15.12 -6.24 11.27
C GLU A 243 14.23 -7.20 12.09
N ALA A 244 12.93 -7.26 11.81
CA ALA A 244 12.03 -8.22 12.46
C ALA A 244 12.37 -9.68 12.12
N LYS A 245 12.73 -9.98 10.86
CA LYS A 245 13.18 -11.33 10.46
C LYS A 245 14.50 -11.71 11.09
N ALA A 246 15.49 -10.82 11.06
CA ALA A 246 16.79 -11.03 11.67
C ALA A 246 16.68 -11.23 13.19
N SER A 247 15.82 -10.46 13.86
CA SER A 247 15.51 -10.63 15.28
C SER A 247 14.89 -12.01 15.56
N LYS A 248 13.92 -12.44 14.74
CA LYS A 248 13.30 -13.76 14.87
C LYS A 248 14.30 -14.90 14.62
N GLU A 249 15.17 -14.78 13.63
CA GLU A 249 16.22 -15.77 13.36
C GLU A 249 17.21 -15.85 14.52
N LEU A 250 17.61 -14.71 15.08
CA LEU A 250 18.46 -14.65 16.27
C LEU A 250 17.78 -15.27 17.49
N GLU A 251 16.50 -15.00 17.74
CA GLU A 251 15.71 -15.66 18.79
C GLU A 251 15.76 -17.19 18.63
N THR A 252 15.47 -17.70 17.43
CA THR A 252 15.50 -19.15 17.17
C THR A 252 16.89 -19.75 17.34
N SER A 253 17.94 -19.00 16.99
CA SER A 253 19.32 -19.47 17.16
C SER A 253 19.74 -19.50 18.63
N VAL A 254 19.36 -18.50 19.42
CA VAL A 254 19.66 -18.46 20.87
C VAL A 254 18.85 -19.55 21.59
N GLU A 255 17.57 -19.72 21.25
CA GLU A 255 16.73 -20.80 21.79
C GLU A 255 17.34 -22.17 21.49
N ALA A 256 17.84 -22.39 20.27
CA ALA A 256 18.51 -23.63 19.90
C ALA A 256 19.80 -23.87 20.71
N VAL A 257 20.64 -22.84 20.88
CA VAL A 257 21.87 -22.96 21.70
C VAL A 257 21.53 -23.22 23.16
N LEU A 258 20.58 -22.49 23.75
CA LEU A 258 20.15 -22.72 25.14
C LEU A 258 19.55 -24.12 25.31
N ALA A 259 18.76 -24.60 24.35
CA ALA A 259 18.20 -25.95 24.38
C ALA A 259 19.28 -27.05 24.30
N THR A 260 20.46 -26.77 23.77
CA THR A 260 21.59 -27.73 23.80
C THR A 260 22.36 -27.75 25.12
N ILE A 261 22.27 -26.69 25.93
CA ILE A 261 23.07 -26.52 27.16
C ILE A 261 22.20 -26.72 28.42
N CYS A 262 20.90 -26.45 28.34
CA CYS A 262 19.98 -26.48 29.47
C CYS A 262 18.97 -27.64 29.34
N ASP A 263 18.60 -28.25 30.47
CA ASP A 263 17.57 -29.30 30.52
C ASP A 263 16.16 -28.78 30.17
N ALA A 264 15.91 -27.49 30.44
CA ALA A 264 14.69 -26.79 30.07
C ALA A 264 14.96 -25.31 29.77
N VAL A 265 14.27 -24.78 28.76
CA VAL A 265 14.28 -23.35 28.41
C VAL A 265 12.87 -22.80 28.57
N VAL A 266 12.76 -21.60 29.15
CA VAL A 266 11.49 -20.91 29.39
C VAL A 266 11.56 -19.48 28.88
N LEU A 267 10.47 -19.03 28.27
CA LEU A 267 10.29 -17.65 27.83
C LEU A 267 9.36 -16.94 28.81
N LEU A 268 9.88 -15.91 29.47
CA LEU A 268 9.16 -15.13 30.48
C LEU A 268 8.81 -13.74 29.96
N SER A 269 7.63 -13.24 30.33
CA SER A 269 7.23 -11.84 30.15
C SER A 269 7.96 -10.93 31.16
N SER A 270 7.83 -9.62 30.99
CA SER A 270 8.29 -8.62 31.97
C SER A 270 7.63 -8.74 33.35
N SER A 271 6.48 -9.43 33.42
CA SER A 271 5.77 -9.77 34.66
C SER A 271 6.05 -11.21 35.14
N PHE A 272 7.11 -11.83 34.63
CA PHE A 272 7.54 -13.19 34.96
C PHE A 272 6.47 -14.26 34.68
N ARG A 273 5.63 -14.05 33.65
CA ARG A 273 4.65 -15.04 33.19
C ARG A 273 5.19 -15.83 32.01
N LEU A 274 4.87 -17.12 31.93
CA LEU A 274 5.27 -17.96 30.80
C LEU A 274 4.59 -17.48 29.51
N LEU A 275 5.39 -17.10 28.51
CA LEU A 275 4.89 -16.70 27.18
C LEU A 275 4.53 -17.93 26.32
N ARG A 276 5.22 -19.05 26.51
CA ARG A 276 4.99 -20.33 25.82
C ARG A 276 4.92 -21.47 26.83
N PRO A 277 4.14 -22.53 26.58
CA PRO A 277 4.15 -23.71 27.43
C PRO A 277 5.54 -24.38 27.37
N SER A 278 6.05 -24.84 28.51
CA SER A 278 7.35 -25.52 28.61
C SER A 278 7.18 -26.95 29.12
N PRO A 279 7.02 -27.94 28.21
CA PRO A 279 6.80 -29.33 28.61
C PRO A 279 8.03 -29.94 29.30
N HIS A 280 9.24 -29.49 28.94
CA HIS A 280 10.49 -29.93 29.59
C HIS A 280 10.55 -29.50 31.06
N LEU A 281 10.16 -28.25 31.37
CA LEU A 281 10.06 -27.79 32.75
C LEU A 281 9.00 -28.59 33.53
N ALA A 282 7.83 -28.82 32.93
CA ALA A 282 6.77 -29.60 33.57
C ALA A 282 7.25 -31.03 33.89
N GLY A 283 7.95 -31.69 32.96
CA GLY A 283 8.56 -33.00 33.18
C GLY A 283 9.60 -32.99 34.29
N MET A 284 10.48 -31.98 34.31
CA MET A 284 11.54 -31.84 35.33
C MET A 284 10.97 -31.67 36.75
N LEU A 285 9.84 -30.96 36.89
CA LEU A 285 9.17 -30.72 38.18
C LEU A 285 8.09 -31.76 38.50
N LEU A 286 8.07 -32.89 37.79
CA LEU A 286 7.07 -33.95 37.92
C LEU A 286 5.62 -33.45 37.86
N GLY A 287 5.42 -32.30 37.20
CA GLY A 287 4.15 -31.65 37.03
C GLY A 287 3.32 -32.31 35.93
N SER A 288 2.01 -32.42 36.15
CA SER A 288 1.12 -32.72 35.02
C SER A 288 1.25 -31.61 33.98
N SER A 289 1.44 -31.99 32.72
CA SER A 289 1.45 -31.06 31.57
C SER A 289 0.13 -30.27 31.45
N SER A 290 -0.92 -30.71 32.13
CA SER A 290 -2.22 -30.03 32.24
C SER A 290 -2.31 -29.00 33.37
N SER A 291 -1.29 -28.83 34.20
CA SER A 291 -1.32 -27.83 35.28
C SER A 291 -1.27 -26.43 34.69
N ALA A 292 -2.22 -25.58 35.08
CA ALA A 292 -2.35 -24.20 34.60
C ALA A 292 -1.07 -23.36 34.80
N VAL A 293 -0.22 -23.75 35.76
CA VAL A 293 1.05 -23.07 36.05
C VAL A 293 2.07 -23.26 34.93
N PHE A 294 2.07 -24.42 34.23
CA PHE A 294 2.97 -24.70 33.11
C PHE A 294 2.42 -24.26 31.75
N MET A 295 1.17 -23.77 31.74
CA MET A 295 0.53 -23.23 30.55
C MET A 295 0.90 -21.75 30.33
N THR A 296 0.66 -21.26 29.12
CA THR A 296 0.83 -19.84 28.79
C THR A 296 0.07 -18.95 29.78
N GLY A 297 0.78 -17.97 30.36
CA GLY A 297 0.26 -17.01 31.32
C GLY A 297 0.45 -17.39 32.79
N GLY A 298 0.90 -18.61 33.10
CA GLY A 298 1.27 -19.02 34.45
C GLY A 298 2.39 -18.15 35.02
N ASN A 299 2.29 -17.79 36.30
CA ASN A 299 3.30 -16.99 36.98
C ASN A 299 4.47 -17.89 37.41
N PHE A 300 5.66 -17.62 36.87
CA PHE A 300 6.85 -18.42 37.10
C PHE A 300 7.34 -18.34 38.56
N ILE A 301 7.12 -17.21 39.23
CA ILE A 301 7.56 -16.99 40.62
C ILE A 301 6.85 -17.94 41.58
N ASP A 302 5.63 -18.36 41.25
CA ASP A 302 4.86 -19.29 42.09
C ASP A 302 5.48 -20.69 42.14
N LEU A 303 6.33 -21.03 41.15
CA LEU A 303 7.12 -22.26 41.14
C LEU A 303 8.35 -22.19 42.03
N LEU A 304 8.80 -21.00 42.44
CA LEU A 304 9.95 -20.84 43.32
C LEU A 304 9.57 -21.03 44.79
N VAL A 305 10.50 -21.61 45.56
CA VAL A 305 10.41 -21.60 47.03
C VAL A 305 10.42 -20.13 47.50
N GLU A 306 9.60 -19.81 48.50
CA GLU A 306 9.39 -18.44 48.99
C GLU A 306 10.69 -17.73 49.38
N SER A 307 11.67 -18.45 49.93
CA SER A 307 12.99 -17.91 50.31
C SER A 307 13.80 -17.36 49.13
N ASP A 308 13.58 -17.90 47.92
CA ASP A 308 14.44 -17.64 46.77
C ASP A 308 13.80 -16.62 45.81
N ARG A 309 12.55 -16.19 46.08
CA ARG A 309 11.79 -15.26 45.23
C ARG A 309 12.46 -13.89 45.10
N ASP A 310 12.91 -13.33 46.23
CA ASP A 310 13.54 -12.00 46.23
C ASP A 310 14.90 -12.04 45.52
N SER A 311 15.70 -13.08 45.73
CA SER A 311 16.96 -13.29 45.02
C SER A 311 16.76 -13.47 43.53
N PHE A 312 15.72 -14.19 43.11
CA PHE A 312 15.35 -14.32 41.70
C PHE A 312 14.94 -12.98 41.08
N LEU A 313 14.11 -12.18 41.76
CA LEU A 313 13.71 -10.86 41.30
C LEU A 313 14.91 -9.91 41.16
N GLN A 314 15.83 -9.94 42.14
CA GLN A 314 17.07 -9.19 42.09
C GLN A 314 17.95 -9.62 40.90
N PHE A 315 18.10 -10.94 40.69
CA PHE A 315 18.87 -11.51 39.59
C PHE A 315 18.31 -11.09 38.21
N MET A 316 16.99 -11.10 38.03
CA MET A 316 16.36 -10.68 36.78
C MET A 316 16.41 -9.15 36.56
N GLY A 317 16.44 -8.38 37.65
CA GLY A 317 16.51 -6.92 37.65
C GLY A 317 17.86 -6.35 37.23
N ASP A 318 18.96 -7.07 37.45
CA ASP A 318 20.31 -6.58 37.21
C ASP A 318 20.67 -6.57 35.70
N PRO A 319 20.84 -5.40 35.06
CA PRO A 319 21.19 -5.30 33.63
C PRO A 319 22.64 -5.68 33.32
N SER A 320 23.51 -5.79 34.33
CA SER A 320 24.95 -6.03 34.14
C SER A 320 25.31 -7.52 34.03
N THR A 321 24.34 -8.41 34.16
CA THR A 321 24.55 -9.86 34.30
C THR A 321 24.56 -10.57 32.95
N HIS A 322 25.63 -10.39 32.16
CA HIS A 322 25.79 -11.14 30.92
C HIS A 322 26.25 -12.60 31.10
N ALA A 323 26.49 -13.08 32.33
CA ALA A 323 26.85 -14.47 32.59
C ALA A 323 26.64 -14.93 34.05
N ASN A 324 25.65 -14.37 34.77
CA ASN A 324 25.42 -14.82 36.14
C ASN A 324 24.53 -16.06 36.17
N MET A 325 24.90 -17.00 37.02
CA MET A 325 24.11 -18.17 37.36
C MET A 325 23.48 -17.92 38.73
N LEU A 326 22.17 -18.12 38.84
CA LEU A 326 21.49 -18.11 40.14
C LEU A 326 21.21 -19.54 40.57
N HIS A 327 21.68 -19.91 41.76
CA HIS A 327 21.32 -21.15 42.42
C HIS A 327 20.04 -20.93 43.23
N ALA A 328 18.99 -21.69 42.96
CA ALA A 328 17.69 -21.54 43.61
C ALA A 328 16.96 -22.89 43.71
N HIS A 329 15.80 -22.89 44.36
CA HIS A 329 14.96 -24.06 44.54
C HIS A 329 13.57 -23.81 43.95
N MET A 330 13.09 -24.79 43.19
CA MET A 330 11.72 -24.83 42.68
C MET A 330 10.90 -25.87 43.44
N ARG A 331 9.60 -25.66 43.53
CA ARG A 331 8.66 -26.64 44.09
C ARG A 331 8.18 -27.57 42.98
N ASP A 332 8.32 -28.87 43.20
CA ASP A 332 7.74 -29.90 42.33
C ASP A 332 6.22 -30.06 42.58
N ALA A 333 5.58 -30.97 41.86
CA ALA A 333 4.15 -31.26 42.02
C ALA A 333 3.77 -31.74 43.45
N ASN A 334 4.71 -32.28 44.21
CA ASN A 334 4.53 -32.73 45.58
C ASN A 334 4.97 -31.67 46.61
N SER A 335 5.22 -30.44 46.18
CA SER A 335 5.77 -29.34 47.01
C SER A 335 7.15 -29.62 47.61
N SER A 336 7.88 -30.60 47.08
CA SER A 336 9.28 -30.85 47.43
C SER A 336 10.20 -29.87 46.71
N ALA A 337 11.25 -29.43 47.38
CA ALA A 337 12.22 -28.50 46.81
C ALA A 337 13.21 -29.24 45.89
N VAL A 338 13.32 -28.78 44.64
CA VAL A 338 14.27 -29.26 43.65
C VAL A 338 15.27 -28.15 43.37
N THR A 339 16.56 -28.44 43.55
CA THR A 339 17.64 -27.50 43.24
C THR A 339 17.76 -27.29 41.74
N VAL A 340 17.78 -26.03 41.32
CA VAL A 340 17.91 -25.63 39.92
C VAL A 340 18.94 -24.51 39.76
N HIS A 341 19.56 -24.45 38.60
CA HIS A 341 20.47 -23.38 38.20
C HIS A 341 19.82 -22.55 37.10
N PHE A 342 19.60 -21.27 37.35
CA PHE A 342 19.06 -20.35 36.37
C PHE A 342 20.16 -19.64 35.60
N TYR A 343 20.04 -19.71 34.28
CA TYR A 343 20.76 -18.86 33.33
C TYR A 343 19.75 -17.93 32.69
N HIS A 344 20.13 -16.67 32.54
CA HIS A 344 19.24 -15.64 32.02
C HIS A 344 19.91 -14.85 30.90
N THR A 345 19.13 -14.61 29.84
CA THR A 345 19.48 -13.71 28.76
C THR A 345 18.27 -12.82 28.45
N LYS A 346 18.50 -11.53 28.24
CA LYS A 346 17.46 -10.57 27.86
C LYS A 346 17.43 -10.39 26.36
N TYR A 347 16.26 -10.54 25.75
CA TYR A 347 16.03 -10.19 24.36
C TYR A 347 15.65 -8.71 24.26
N LEU A 348 16.62 -7.84 24.00
CA LEU A 348 16.41 -6.39 23.85
C LEU A 348 15.47 -6.01 22.69
N ALA A 349 15.25 -6.92 21.73
CA ALA A 349 14.51 -6.64 20.50
C ALA A 349 13.00 -6.94 20.57
N LEU A 350 12.49 -7.43 21.71
CA LEU A 350 11.07 -7.84 21.86
C LEU A 350 10.23 -6.92 22.76
N GLU A 351 10.82 -5.90 23.37
CA GLU A 351 10.09 -4.83 24.05
C GLU A 351 9.64 -3.77 23.02
N GLY A 352 8.74 -4.18 22.13
CA GLY A 352 8.06 -3.30 21.18
C GLY A 352 6.85 -2.59 21.77
#